data_AF-A0A8H3MGG7-F1
#
_entry.id   AF-A0A8H3MGG7-F1
#
_cell.length_a   1.000
_cell.length_b   1.000
_cell.length_c   1.000
_cell.angle_alpha   90.00
_cell.angle_beta   90.00
_cell.angle_gamma   90.00
#
_symmetry.space_group_name_H-M   'P 1'
#
loop_
_entity.id
_entity.type
_entity.pdbx_description
1 polymer ?
#
loop_
_entity_poly.entity_id
_entity_poly.type
_entity_poly.pdbx_seq_one_letter_code
_entity_poly.pdbx_strand_id
1 'polypeptide(L)'
;MEQIPSEINTELRLIYKPTSKYNLQDTIGLKYEKQRWLAYLEIMRECLYEKNVDFNVNYRSQKHVITAQIVRSFKKRAPDFPVTAGDWAVKEMLVSTIQNKRYYLKKRKMN
;
A
#
# COMPACT_ATOMS: atom_id res chain seq x y z
N MET A 1 -21.22 -38.69 -14.50
CA MET A 1 -20.98 -37.32 -15.00
C MET A 1 -19.99 -36.68 -14.05
N GLU A 2 -18.75 -36.55 -14.48
CA GLU A 2 -17.70 -35.85 -13.70
C GLU A 2 -18.06 -34.36 -13.64
N GLN A 3 -18.21 -33.83 -12.43
CA GLN A 3 -18.34 -32.38 -12.23
C GLN A 3 -16.97 -31.76 -12.46
N ILE A 4 -16.84 -31.06 -13.59
CA ILE A 4 -15.72 -30.15 -13.85
C ILE A 4 -15.75 -29.08 -12.74
N PRO A 5 -14.67 -28.88 -11.96
CA PRO A 5 -14.62 -27.80 -10.98
C PRO A 5 -14.81 -26.48 -11.71
N SER A 6 -15.84 -25.73 -11.31
CA SER A 6 -16.09 -24.39 -11.84
C SER A 6 -14.84 -23.55 -11.63
N GLU A 7 -14.24 -23.13 -12.73
CA GLU A 7 -13.14 -22.17 -12.78
C GLU A 7 -13.39 -21.06 -11.77
N ILE A 8 -12.43 -20.84 -10.87
CA ILE A 8 -12.42 -19.71 -9.95
C ILE A 8 -12.22 -18.47 -10.83
N ASN A 9 -13.33 -17.95 -11.37
CA ASN A 9 -13.41 -16.65 -12.02
C ASN A 9 -13.16 -15.60 -10.92
N THR A 10 -11.89 -15.39 -10.61
CA THR A 10 -11.44 -14.28 -9.77
C THR A 10 -11.52 -13.04 -10.65
N GLU A 11 -12.73 -12.58 -10.96
CA GLU A 11 -12.91 -11.25 -11.51
C GLU A 11 -12.25 -10.29 -10.52
N LEU A 12 -11.12 -9.71 -10.93
CA LEU A 12 -10.43 -8.68 -10.17
C LEU A 12 -11.36 -7.47 -10.09
N ARG A 13 -12.26 -7.47 -9.10
CA ARG A 13 -13.20 -6.39 -8.89
C ARG A 13 -12.42 -5.13 -8.55
N LEU A 14 -12.53 -4.13 -9.42
CA LEU A 14 -11.94 -2.83 -9.22
C LEU A 14 -12.53 -2.18 -7.96
N ILE A 15 -11.67 -1.88 -6.98
CA ILE A 15 -12.08 -1.26 -5.71
C ILE A 15 -11.99 0.27 -5.83
N TYR A 16 -13.13 0.95 -5.66
CA TYR A 16 -13.19 2.41 -5.63
C TYR A 16 -12.90 2.95 -4.23
N LYS A 17 -12.33 4.16 -4.17
CA LYS A 17 -12.03 4.82 -2.90
C LYS A 17 -13.34 5.19 -2.18
N PRO A 18 -13.55 4.79 -0.92
CA PRO A 18 -14.73 5.20 -0.18
C PRO A 18 -14.73 6.71 0.09
N THR A 19 -15.92 7.29 0.23
CA THR A 19 -16.13 8.72 0.54
C THR A 19 -16.16 9.01 2.03
N SER A 20 -16.56 8.03 2.85
CA SER A 20 -16.63 8.13 4.31
C SER A 20 -15.33 7.68 4.98
N LYS A 21 -15.24 7.76 6.31
CA LYS A 21 -14.08 7.24 7.06
C LYS A 21 -13.98 5.72 6.91
N TYR A 22 -12.79 5.22 6.61
CA TYR A 22 -12.56 3.79 6.42
C TYR A 22 -11.23 3.32 7.04
N ASN A 23 -11.12 2.00 7.21
CA ASN A 23 -9.85 1.33 7.49
C ASN A 23 -9.28 0.80 6.15
N LEU A 24 -8.05 1.18 5.81
CA LEU A 24 -7.44 0.83 4.53
C LEU A 24 -7.37 -0.68 4.29
N GLN A 25 -6.92 -1.46 5.29
CA GLN A 25 -6.79 -2.92 5.19
C GLN A 25 -8.16 -3.59 4.96
N ASP A 26 -9.16 -3.19 5.73
CA ASP A 26 -10.53 -3.70 5.60
C ASP A 26 -11.12 -3.37 4.22
N THR A 27 -10.94 -2.13 3.78
CA THR A 27 -11.52 -1.60 2.53
C THR A 27 -11.02 -2.31 1.28
N ILE A 28 -9.77 -2.77 1.30
CA ILE A 28 -9.19 -3.54 0.19
C ILE A 28 -9.42 -5.05 0.34
N GLY A 29 -10.31 -5.48 1.25
CA GLY A 29 -10.70 -6.87 1.43
C GLY A 29 -9.77 -7.70 2.31
N LEU A 30 -8.80 -7.08 3.00
CA LEU A 30 -7.77 -7.80 3.75
C LEU A 30 -7.99 -7.81 5.27
N LYS A 31 -9.23 -7.56 5.73
CA LYS A 31 -9.59 -7.47 7.17
C LYS A 31 -9.03 -8.61 8.01
N TYR A 32 -9.12 -9.84 7.49
CA TYR A 32 -8.70 -11.05 8.17
C TYR A 32 -7.34 -11.59 7.69
N GLU A 33 -6.73 -10.96 6.68
CA GLU A 33 -5.44 -11.37 6.08
C GLU A 33 -4.26 -10.60 6.67
N LYS A 34 -4.10 -10.67 8.01
CA LYS A 34 -3.08 -9.87 8.72
C LYS A 34 -1.66 -10.10 8.19
N GLN A 35 -1.26 -11.34 7.93
CA GLN A 35 0.10 -11.65 7.47
C GLN A 35 0.37 -11.07 6.09
N ARG A 36 -0.60 -11.19 5.17
CA ARG A 36 -0.50 -10.60 3.83
C ARG A 36 -0.44 -9.08 3.88
N TRP A 37 -1.25 -8.45 4.74
CA TRP A 37 -1.17 -7.02 4.98
C TRP A 37 0.20 -6.58 5.51
N LEU A 38 0.76 -7.31 6.47
CA LEU A 38 2.10 -7.02 7.00
C LEU A 38 3.20 -7.18 5.93
N ALA A 39 3.08 -8.18 5.05
CA ALA A 39 3.99 -8.36 3.92
C ALA A 39 3.94 -7.16 2.96
N TYR A 40 2.76 -6.65 2.62
CA TYR A 40 2.64 -5.43 1.81
C TYR A 40 3.27 -4.21 2.50
N LEU A 41 3.07 -4.06 3.80
CA LEU A 41 3.72 -2.98 4.54
C LEU A 41 5.25 -3.09 4.53
N GLU A 42 5.80 -4.31 4.56
CA GLU A 42 7.25 -4.53 4.44
C GLU A 42 7.76 -4.19 3.04
N ILE A 43 7.09 -4.68 1.99
CA ILE A 43 7.42 -4.34 0.59
C ILE A 43 7.39 -2.83 0.37
N MET A 44 6.40 -2.12 0.93
CA MET A 44 6.33 -0.66 0.86
C MET A 44 7.53 0.00 1.56
N ARG A 45 7.94 -0.49 2.74
CA ARG A 45 9.13 0.00 3.46
C ARG A 45 10.41 -0.19 2.64
N GLU A 46 10.61 -1.37 2.05
CA GLU A 46 11.76 -1.63 1.17
C GLU A 46 11.79 -0.67 -0.02
N CYS A 47 10.65 -0.49 -0.69
CA CYS A 47 10.55 0.44 -1.82
C CYS A 47 10.90 1.88 -1.43
N LEU A 48 10.50 2.32 -0.22
CA LEU A 48 10.86 3.65 0.30
C LEU A 48 12.37 3.81 0.51
N TYR A 49 13.02 2.80 1.11
CA TYR A 49 14.46 2.85 1.38
C TYR A 49 15.28 2.79 0.09
N GLU A 50 14.93 1.91 -0.85
CA GLU A 50 15.62 1.80 -2.14
C GLU A 50 15.55 3.08 -2.98
N LYS A 51 14.50 3.89 -2.78
CA LYS A 51 14.30 5.16 -3.49
C LYS A 51 14.82 6.36 -2.71
N ASN A 52 15.55 6.14 -1.61
CA ASN A 52 16.16 7.18 -0.78
C ASN A 52 15.16 8.28 -0.38
N VAL A 53 13.96 7.87 0.08
CA VAL A 53 12.94 8.80 0.53
C VAL A 53 13.43 9.61 1.73
N ASP A 54 13.26 10.93 1.67
CA ASP A 54 13.62 11.82 2.77
C ASP A 54 12.52 11.82 3.84
N PHE A 55 12.75 11.09 4.93
CA PHE A 55 11.85 11.07 6.08
C PHE A 55 11.90 12.32 6.96
N ASN A 56 12.65 13.37 6.60
CA ASN A 56 12.58 14.65 7.31
C ASN A 56 11.42 15.51 6.80
N VAL A 57 10.99 15.34 5.54
CA VAL A 57 9.91 16.13 4.92
C VAL A 57 8.61 15.34 4.76
N ASN A 58 7.49 16.06 4.63
CA ASN A 58 6.17 15.42 4.51
C ASN A 58 5.96 14.81 3.11
N TYR A 59 4.94 13.97 2.96
CA TYR A 59 4.63 13.35 1.67
C TYR A 59 4.42 14.35 0.52
N ARG A 60 3.75 15.48 0.78
CA ARG A 60 3.50 16.53 -0.25
C ARG A 60 4.78 17.23 -0.69
N SER A 61 5.81 17.24 0.15
CA SER A 61 7.13 17.79 -0.17
C SER A 61 8.05 16.79 -0.89
N GLN A 62 7.64 15.53 -1.03
CA GLN A 62 8.42 14.54 -1.78
C GLN A 62 8.35 14.84 -3.28
N LYS A 63 9.45 14.59 -4.00
CA LYS A 63 9.45 14.72 -5.47
C LYS A 63 8.45 13.73 -6.08
N HIS A 64 7.55 14.22 -6.93
CA HIS A 64 6.55 13.39 -7.61
C HIS A 64 7.16 12.19 -8.37
N VAL A 65 8.35 12.36 -8.95
CA VAL A 65 9.06 11.29 -9.65
C VAL A 65 9.40 10.14 -8.70
N ILE A 66 9.82 10.44 -7.48
CA ILE A 66 10.17 9.43 -6.45
C ILE A 66 8.90 8.67 -6.04
N THR A 67 7.82 9.38 -5.70
CA THR A 67 6.57 8.74 -5.27
C THR A 67 5.95 7.88 -6.38
N ALA A 68 6.01 8.31 -7.64
CA ALA A 68 5.56 7.52 -8.79
C ALA A 68 6.43 6.27 -9.03
N GLN A 69 7.75 6.36 -8.82
CA GLN A 69 8.65 5.21 -8.88
C GLN A 69 8.35 4.19 -7.77
N ILE A 70 8.04 4.65 -6.56
CA ILE A 70 7.69 3.76 -5.44
C ILE A 70 6.40 3.00 -5.72
N VAL A 71 5.35 3.67 -6.21
CA VAL A 71 4.09 3.00 -6.58
C VAL A 71 4.33 1.91 -7.63
N ARG A 72 5.16 2.20 -8.66
CA ARG A 72 5.52 1.22 -9.69
C ARG A 72 6.33 0.05 -9.13
N SER A 73 7.35 0.32 -8.30
CA SER A 73 8.16 -0.71 -7.65
C SER A 73 7.30 -1.62 -6.77
N PHE A 74 6.39 -1.04 -5.98
CA PHE A 74 5.47 -1.79 -5.13
C PHE A 74 4.59 -2.73 -5.95
N LYS A 75 3.90 -2.22 -6.98
CA LYS A 75 3.03 -3.03 -7.84
C LYS A 75 3.78 -4.16 -8.56
N LYS A 76 5.06 -3.96 -8.88
CA LYS A 76 5.91 -5.01 -9.46
C LYS A 76 6.21 -6.13 -8.45
N ARG A 77 6.39 -5.81 -7.16
CA ARG A 77 6.71 -6.78 -6.10
C ARG A 77 5.47 -7.44 -5.48
N ALA A 78 4.34 -6.74 -5.51
CA ALA A 78 3.05 -7.19 -5.00
C ALA A 78 2.02 -7.24 -6.15
N PRO A 79 2.20 -8.12 -7.15
CA PRO A 79 1.28 -8.22 -8.28
C PRO A 79 -0.11 -8.70 -7.88
N ASP A 80 -0.24 -9.36 -6.72
CA ASP A 80 -1.48 -9.84 -6.13
C ASP A 80 -2.17 -8.79 -5.24
N PHE A 81 -1.62 -7.57 -5.14
CA PHE A 81 -2.25 -6.49 -4.38
C PHE A 81 -3.63 -6.15 -4.96
N PRO A 82 -4.67 -5.92 -4.11
CA PRO A 82 -6.02 -5.62 -4.58
C PRO A 82 -6.06 -4.48 -5.61
N VAL A 83 -6.74 -4.74 -6.73
CA VAL A 83 -6.85 -3.79 -7.85
C VAL A 83 -7.74 -2.62 -7.44
N THR A 84 -7.17 -1.41 -7.42
CA THR A 84 -7.85 -0.20 -6.95
C THR A 84 -7.83 0.90 -8.01
N ALA A 85 -8.93 1.65 -8.12
CA ALA A 85 -9.05 2.72 -9.10
C ALA A 85 -7.97 3.80 -8.91
N GLY A 86 -7.15 4.02 -9.93
CA GLY A 86 -6.09 5.03 -9.87
C GLY A 86 -5.03 4.80 -8.79
N ASP A 87 -4.82 3.53 -8.38
CA ASP A 87 -3.83 3.13 -7.35
C ASP A 87 -4.04 3.83 -6.00
N TRP A 88 -5.28 4.21 -5.67
CA TRP A 88 -5.57 5.02 -4.49
C TRP A 88 -5.09 4.34 -3.20
N ALA A 89 -5.26 3.02 -3.09
CA ALA A 89 -4.88 2.28 -1.89
C ALA A 89 -3.37 2.20 -1.70
N VAL A 90 -2.61 1.98 -2.79
CA VAL A 90 -1.14 1.98 -2.76
C VAL A 90 -0.62 3.36 -2.36
N LYS A 91 -1.24 4.44 -2.90
CA LYS A 91 -0.90 5.82 -2.53
C LYS A 91 -1.18 6.11 -1.06
N GLU A 92 -2.29 5.62 -0.50
CA GLU A 92 -2.59 5.79 0.93
C GLU A 92 -1.64 5.00 1.83
N MET A 93 -1.27 3.78 1.42
CA MET A 93 -0.26 3.00 2.12
C MET A 93 1.10 3.71 2.12
N LEU A 94 1.50 4.29 0.98
CA LEU A 94 2.70 5.11 0.87
C LEU A 94 2.67 6.31 1.83
N VAL A 95 1.58 7.08 1.82
CA VAL A 95 1.40 8.26 2.69
C VAL A 95 1.50 7.88 4.17
N SER A 96 0.74 6.86 4.60
CA SER A 96 0.71 6.42 5.99
C SER A 96 2.07 5.86 6.44
N THR A 97 2.77 5.10 5.58
CA THR A 97 4.09 4.56 5.91
C THR A 97 5.13 5.68 6.12
N ILE A 98 5.13 6.70 5.25
CA ILE A 98 5.99 7.88 5.43
C ILE A 98 5.62 8.58 6.74
N GLN A 99 4.35 8.93 6.95
CA GLN A 99 3.90 9.66 8.14
C GLN A 99 4.27 8.93 9.45
N ASN A 100 4.05 7.62 9.52
CA ASN A 100 4.36 6.80 10.69
C ASN A 100 5.88 6.78 10.96
N LYS A 101 6.71 6.63 9.92
CA LYS A 101 8.17 6.68 10.07
C LYS A 101 8.63 8.04 10.58
N ARG A 102 8.06 9.13 10.05
CA ARG A 102 8.36 10.50 10.50
C ARG A 102 7.99 10.71 11.96
N TYR A 103 6.80 10.28 12.36
CA TYR A 103 6.33 10.36 13.74
C TYR A 103 7.28 9.61 14.69
N TYR A 104 7.65 8.37 14.34
CA TYR A 104 8.59 7.58 15.12
C TYR A 104 9.97 8.25 15.25
N LEU A 105 10.53 8.75 14.14
CA LEU A 105 11.83 9.44 14.16
C LEU A 105 11.79 10.73 14.98
N LYS A 106 10.69 11.49 14.93
CA LYS A 106 10.50 12.69 15.76
C LYS A 106 10.43 12.32 17.23
N LYS A 107 9.65 11.31 17.61
CA LYS A 107 9.53 10.84 18.99
C LYS A 107 10.88 10.35 19.54
N ARG A 108 11.66 9.63 18.73
CA ARG A 108 12.99 9.15 19.12
C ARG A 108 14.03 10.26 19.31
N LYS A 109 13.87 11.42 18.68
CA LYS A 109 14.74 12.60 18.90
C LYS A 109 14.38 13.40 20.15
N MET A 110 13.17 13.19 20.70
CA MET A 110 12.67 13.90 21.88
C MET A 110 13.00 13.16 23.19
N ASN A 111 13.40 11.90 23.09
CA ASN A 111 13.90 11.07 24.18
C ASN A 111 15.43 11.05 24.16
#